data_AF-A0ABD4KW58-F1
#
_entry.id   AF-A0ABD4KW58-F1
#
_cell.length_a   1.000
_cell.length_b   1.000
_cell.length_c   1.000
_cell.angle_alpha   90.00
_cell.angle_beta   90.00
_cell.angle_gamma   90.00
#
_symmetry.space_group_name_H-M   'P 1'
#
loop_
_entity.id
_entity.type
_entity.pdbx_description
1 polymer ?
#
loop_
_entity_poly.entity_id
_entity_poly.type
_entity_poly.pdbx_seq_one_letter_code
_entity_poly.pdbx_strand_id
1 'polypeptide(L)'
;MTASVKMLHQQVKNIFISDAQIDEILADIDECREDSDRISEPECLIVVGDSGSGKTTIIDKYLSDNPRMEANDGSIIPILFTSLPANANPVTASERLLSSMGDPLAFNHGKDPAELMKIVKDLLRECRVELIIIDEFQHMIDRKSKDVLHITADWLKMIIIESKI
;
A
#
# COMPACT_ATOMS: atom_id res chain seq x y z
N MET A 1 -33.33 20.79 14.18
CA MET A 1 -32.63 19.99 15.22
C MET A 1 -31.81 18.81 14.67
N THR A 2 -31.79 18.53 13.36
CA THR A 2 -31.16 17.32 12.77
C THR A 2 -29.70 17.49 12.32
N ALA A 3 -29.22 18.72 12.11
CA ALA A 3 -27.84 18.97 11.66
C ALA A 3 -26.80 18.80 12.78
N SER A 4 -27.12 19.22 14.01
CA SER A 4 -26.20 19.19 15.16
C SER A 4 -25.86 17.75 15.61
N VAL A 5 -26.85 16.86 15.64
CA VAL A 5 -26.65 15.44 15.98
C VAL A 5 -25.80 14.72 14.93
N LYS A 6 -26.00 15.00 13.64
CA LYS A 6 -25.17 14.43 12.56
C LYS A 6 -23.71 14.89 12.66
N MET A 7 -23.49 16.15 13.04
CA MET A 7 -22.16 16.71 13.19
C MET A 7 -21.41 16.09 14.38
N LEU A 8 -22.09 15.93 15.53
CA LEU A 8 -21.58 15.20 16.70
C LEU A 8 -21.27 13.74 16.38
N HIS A 9 -22.15 13.05 15.67
CA HIS A 9 -21.92 11.67 15.24
C HIS A 9 -20.67 11.54 14.36
N GLN A 10 -20.44 12.51 13.46
CA GLN A 10 -19.24 12.53 12.64
C GLN A 10 -17.97 12.84 13.46
N GLN A 11 -18.07 13.73 14.45
CA GLN A 11 -16.95 14.01 15.36
C GLN A 11 -16.56 12.77 16.17
N VAL A 12 -17.53 12.01 16.69
CA VAL A 12 -17.27 10.76 17.43
C VAL A 12 -16.62 9.70 16.53
N LYS A 13 -17.06 9.57 15.28
CA LYS A 13 -16.45 8.65 14.30
C LYS A 13 -15.01 8.97 13.95
N ASN A 14 -14.59 10.22 14.11
CA ASN A 14 -13.24 10.68 13.82
C ASN A 14 -12.32 10.62 15.06
N ILE A 15 -12.82 10.19 16.22
CA ILE A 15 -11.98 9.99 17.40
C ILE A 15 -11.11 8.76 17.15
N PHE A 16 -9.80 8.99 17.02
CA PHE A 16 -8.80 7.94 17.06
C PHE A 16 -8.35 7.75 18.50
N ILE A 17 -8.51 6.53 19.02
CA ILE A 17 -8.00 6.15 20.33
C ILE A 17 -6.71 5.40 20.09
N SER A 18 -5.58 6.03 20.42
CA SER A 18 -4.29 5.33 20.47
C SER A 18 -4.23 4.48 21.74
N ASP A 19 -3.62 3.31 21.62
CA ASP A 19 -3.27 2.38 22.69
C ASP A 19 -1.86 1.85 22.40
N ALA A 20 -1.18 1.29 23.39
CA ALA A 20 0.22 0.87 23.29
C ALA A 20 0.49 -0.06 22.09
N GLN A 21 -0.44 -0.96 21.77
CA GLN A 21 -0.32 -1.85 20.62
C GLN A 21 -0.37 -1.10 19.27
N ILE A 22 -1.18 -0.04 19.18
CA ILE A 22 -1.29 0.75 17.94
C ILE A 22 -0.02 1.59 17.76
N ASP A 23 0.48 2.18 18.83
CA ASP A 23 1.72 2.96 18.79
C ASP A 23 2.91 2.08 18.41
N GLU A 24 2.97 0.83 18.87
CA GLU A 24 3.98 -0.15 18.48
C GLU A 24 3.89 -0.48 16.97
N ILE A 25 2.69 -0.78 16.46
CA ILE A 25 2.51 -1.03 15.01
C ILE A 25 2.92 0.19 14.17
N LEU A 26 2.59 1.40 14.61
CA LEU A 26 2.98 2.62 13.89
C LEU A 26 4.51 2.83 13.92
N ALA A 27 5.15 2.53 15.04
CA ALA A 27 6.61 2.57 15.15
C ALA A 27 7.28 1.55 14.24
N ASP A 28 6.77 0.31 14.17
CA ASP A 28 7.28 -0.72 13.26
C ASP A 28 7.14 -0.30 11.78
N ILE A 29 6.03 0.39 11.44
CA ILE A 29 5.83 0.94 10.09
C ILE A 29 6.83 2.06 9.80
N ASP A 30 7.08 2.96 10.78
CA ASP A 30 8.06 4.04 10.64
C ASP A 30 9.49 3.49 10.48
N GLU A 31 9.87 2.45 11.24
CA GLU A 31 11.18 1.78 11.10
C GLU A 31 11.35 1.20 9.69
N CYS A 32 10.35 0.46 9.19
CA CYS A 32 10.35 -0.05 7.81
C CYS A 32 10.51 1.06 6.76
N ARG A 33 9.96 2.25 7.01
CA ARG A 33 10.05 3.39 6.09
C ARG A 33 11.40 4.09 6.16
N GLU A 34 11.98 4.25 7.35
CA GLU A 34 13.30 4.88 7.51
C GLU A 34 14.42 4.05 6.87
N ASP A 35 14.31 2.72 6.91
CA ASP A 35 15.27 1.81 6.31
C ASP A 35 15.17 1.70 4.78
N SER A 36 14.23 2.41 4.14
CA SER A 36 14.09 2.48 2.67
C SER A 36 15.16 3.36 1.98
N ASP A 37 16.28 3.67 2.66
CA ASP A 37 17.33 4.62 2.24
C ASP A 37 18.13 4.21 0.98
N ARG A 38 17.71 3.15 0.29
CA ARG A 38 18.23 2.58 -0.97
C ARG A 38 19.60 1.89 -0.86
N ILE A 39 20.18 1.86 0.34
CA ILE A 39 21.50 1.29 0.63
C ILE A 39 21.35 -0.10 1.25
N SER A 40 20.37 -0.31 2.15
CA SER A 40 20.04 -1.61 2.74
C SER A 40 19.02 -2.41 1.89
N GLU A 41 18.80 -3.68 2.25
CA GLU A 41 17.66 -4.44 1.71
C GLU A 41 16.37 -3.93 2.36
N PRO A 42 15.28 -3.68 1.59
CA PRO A 42 14.06 -3.14 2.17
C PRO A 42 13.43 -4.11 3.17
N GLU A 43 12.96 -3.58 4.29
CA GLU A 43 12.23 -4.34 5.29
C GLU A 43 10.77 -4.55 4.90
N CYS A 44 10.17 -5.65 5.38
CA CYS A 44 8.78 -5.98 5.11
C CYS A 44 8.06 -6.33 6.42
N LEU A 45 6.98 -5.60 6.70
CA LEU A 45 6.09 -5.86 7.84
C LEU A 45 4.80 -6.53 7.38
N ILE A 46 4.39 -7.58 8.09
CA ILE A 46 3.08 -8.22 7.90
C ILE A 46 2.22 -7.97 9.14
N VAL A 47 1.11 -7.26 8.95
CA VAL A 47 0.12 -7.00 10.01
C VAL A 47 -1.09 -7.92 9.83
N VAL A 48 -1.38 -8.75 10.84
CA VAL A 48 -2.50 -9.70 10.83
C VAL A 48 -3.48 -9.39 11.94
N GLY A 49 -4.77 -9.57 11.67
CA GLY A 49 -5.82 -9.48 12.68
C GLY A 49 -7.18 -9.80 12.08
N ASP A 50 -8.19 -10.02 12.94
CA ASP A 50 -9.55 -10.32 12.49
C ASP A 50 -10.20 -9.16 11.71
N SER A 51 -11.26 -9.47 10.97
CA SER A 51 -12.08 -8.42 10.34
C SER A 51 -12.64 -7.48 11.42
N GLY A 52 -12.50 -6.17 11.21
CA GLY A 52 -12.92 -5.16 12.20
C GLY A 52 -11.90 -4.90 13.32
N SER A 53 -10.70 -5.47 13.27
CA SER A 53 -9.64 -5.24 14.28
C SER A 53 -8.98 -3.86 14.22
N GLY A 54 -9.40 -2.97 13.32
CA GLY A 54 -8.86 -1.61 13.19
C GLY A 54 -7.67 -1.44 12.23
N LYS A 55 -7.24 -2.48 11.49
CA LYS A 55 -6.11 -2.39 10.52
C LYS A 55 -6.27 -1.24 9.53
N THR A 56 -7.42 -1.17 8.85
CA THR A 56 -7.71 -0.07 7.91
C THR A 56 -7.70 1.29 8.61
N THR A 57 -8.14 1.37 9.87
CA THR A 57 -8.10 2.61 10.65
C THR A 57 -6.67 3.06 10.96
N ILE A 58 -5.76 2.13 11.24
CA ILE A 58 -4.32 2.41 11.42
C ILE A 58 -3.72 2.92 10.11
N ILE A 59 -4.03 2.26 8.98
CA ILE A 59 -3.58 2.67 7.65
C ILE A 59 -4.09 4.07 7.31
N ASP A 60 -5.39 4.33 7.48
CA ASP A 60 -6.01 5.64 7.21
C ASP A 60 -5.37 6.75 8.04
N LYS A 61 -5.08 6.46 9.32
CA LYS A 61 -4.39 7.40 10.21
C LYS A 61 -2.99 7.71 9.69
N TYR A 62 -2.21 6.69 9.37
CA TYR A 62 -0.84 6.85 8.88
C TYR A 62 -0.77 7.58 7.54
N LEU A 63 -1.72 7.31 6.62
CA LEU A 63 -1.88 8.04 5.36
C LEU A 63 -2.26 9.51 5.58
N SER A 64 -3.12 9.80 6.57
CA SER A 64 -3.55 11.17 6.87
C SER A 64 -2.41 12.04 7.42
N ASP A 65 -1.48 11.42 8.16
CA ASP A 65 -0.31 12.09 8.71
C ASP A 65 0.79 12.29 7.66
N ASN A 66 0.73 11.53 6.55
CA ASN A 66 1.71 11.54 5.46
C ASN A 66 1.02 11.68 4.08
N PRO A 67 0.38 12.83 3.82
CA PRO A 67 -0.48 12.99 2.65
C PRO A 67 0.33 13.03 1.34
N ARG A 68 -0.31 12.55 0.26
CA ARG A 68 0.12 12.83 -1.12
C ARG A 68 0.16 14.34 -1.36
N MET A 69 1.19 14.81 -2.07
CA MET A 69 1.38 16.20 -2.44
C MET A 69 1.57 16.34 -3.95
N GLU A 70 1.05 17.41 -4.53
CA GLU A 70 1.32 17.73 -5.94
C GLU A 70 2.43 18.79 -6.01
N ALA A 71 3.52 18.47 -6.71
CA ALA A 71 4.64 19.36 -6.94
C ALA A 71 4.73 19.76 -8.42
N ASN A 72 5.57 20.74 -8.74
CA ASN A 72 5.72 21.23 -10.12
C ASN A 72 6.31 20.18 -11.07
N ASP A 73 7.04 19.20 -10.53
CA ASP A 73 7.73 18.14 -11.25
C ASP A 73 7.02 16.77 -11.17
N GLY A 74 5.82 16.73 -10.57
CA GLY A 74 5.00 15.51 -10.44
C GLY A 74 4.36 15.36 -9.07
N SER A 75 3.57 14.32 -8.91
CA SER A 75 2.98 13.97 -7.61
C SER A 75 4.03 13.32 -6.71
N ILE A 76 4.13 13.74 -5.46
CA ILE A 76 4.88 13.08 -4.40
C ILE A 76 3.89 12.23 -3.60
N ILE A 77 4.11 10.92 -3.56
CA ILE A 77 3.26 9.94 -2.89
C ILE A 77 4.12 9.21 -1.86
N PRO A 78 4.36 9.78 -0.66
CA PRO A 78 5.28 9.17 0.30
C PRO A 78 4.86 7.74 0.67
N ILE A 79 3.55 7.53 0.78
CA ILE A 79 2.95 6.22 1.07
C ILE A 79 2.00 5.85 -0.05
N LEU A 80 2.33 4.77 -0.77
CA LEU A 80 1.45 4.19 -1.77
C LEU A 80 0.55 3.13 -1.13
N PHE A 81 -0.75 3.44 -1.03
CA PHE A 81 -1.74 2.48 -0.57
C PHE A 81 -2.47 1.80 -1.73
N THR A 82 -2.63 0.47 -1.64
CA THR A 82 -3.50 -0.28 -2.53
C THR A 82 -4.22 -1.41 -1.79
N SER A 83 -5.43 -1.73 -2.23
CA SER A 83 -6.19 -2.88 -1.74
C SER A 83 -6.41 -3.85 -2.89
N LEU A 84 -6.09 -5.11 -2.64
CA LEU A 84 -6.17 -6.15 -3.67
C LEU A 84 -7.59 -6.73 -3.76
N PRO A 85 -8.09 -7.03 -4.98
CA PRO A 85 -9.37 -7.71 -5.13
C PRO A 85 -9.25 -9.21 -4.83
N ALA A 86 -10.37 -9.87 -4.51
CA ALA A 86 -10.44 -11.31 -4.21
C ALA A 86 -9.80 -12.25 -5.27
N ASN A 87 -9.65 -11.79 -6.50
CA ASN A 87 -9.04 -12.54 -7.60
C ASN A 87 -7.64 -12.05 -8.02
N ALA A 88 -6.95 -11.34 -7.13
CA ALA A 88 -5.64 -10.75 -7.38
C ALA A 88 -4.59 -11.77 -7.87
N ASN A 89 -3.75 -11.29 -8.77
CA ASN A 89 -2.57 -11.93 -9.34
C ASN A 89 -1.54 -10.82 -9.67
N PRO A 90 -0.28 -11.15 -9.98
CA PRO A 90 0.76 -10.15 -10.24
C PRO A 90 0.40 -9.07 -11.26
N VAL A 91 -0.32 -9.42 -12.33
CA VAL A 91 -0.77 -8.45 -13.35
C VAL A 91 -1.75 -7.47 -12.71
N THR A 92 -2.84 -7.98 -12.13
CA THR A 92 -3.87 -7.12 -11.51
C THR A 92 -3.34 -6.33 -10.31
N ALA A 93 -2.38 -6.87 -9.56
CA ALA A 93 -1.73 -6.16 -8.46
C ALA A 93 -0.87 -5.00 -9.00
N SER A 94 -0.13 -5.24 -10.09
CA SER A 94 0.65 -4.18 -10.76
C SER A 94 -0.25 -3.09 -11.34
N GLU A 95 -1.36 -3.46 -12.01
CA GLU A 95 -2.36 -2.50 -12.49
C GLU A 95 -2.96 -1.67 -11.34
N ARG A 96 -3.19 -2.29 -10.18
CA ARG A 96 -3.67 -1.60 -8.97
C ARG A 96 -2.64 -0.62 -8.41
N LEU A 97 -1.37 -0.98 -8.37
CA LEU A 97 -0.29 -0.07 -7.96
C LEU A 97 -0.20 1.14 -8.90
N LEU A 98 -0.23 0.91 -10.22
CA LEU A 98 -0.25 1.98 -11.23
C LEU A 98 -1.45 2.90 -11.05
N SER A 99 -2.64 2.32 -10.86
CA SER A 99 -3.86 3.08 -10.63
C SER A 99 -3.79 3.90 -9.34
N SER A 100 -3.19 3.37 -8.27
CA SER A 100 -3.01 4.09 -7.00
C SER A 100 -2.03 5.27 -7.13
N MET A 101 -1.02 5.16 -8.00
CA MET A 101 -0.12 6.26 -8.33
C MET A 101 -0.77 7.33 -9.23
N GLY A 102 -1.86 6.97 -9.94
CA GLY A 102 -2.63 7.88 -10.78
C GLY A 102 -2.36 7.72 -12.27
N ASP A 103 -1.78 6.60 -12.70
CA ASP A 103 -1.54 6.30 -14.09
C ASP A 103 -2.88 6.15 -14.87
N PRO A 104 -3.14 6.99 -15.89
CA PRO A 104 -4.36 6.92 -16.68
C PRO A 104 -4.46 5.65 -17.54
N LEU A 105 -3.34 4.96 -17.76
CA LEU A 105 -3.24 3.74 -18.56
C LEU A 105 -3.06 2.49 -17.70
N ALA A 106 -3.24 2.58 -16.38
CA ALA A 106 -2.99 1.51 -15.42
C ALA A 106 -3.54 0.13 -15.83
N PHE A 107 -4.69 0.07 -16.49
CA PHE A 107 -5.36 -1.17 -16.93
C PHE A 107 -5.23 -1.48 -18.44
N ASN A 108 -4.42 -0.69 -19.16
CA ASN A 108 -4.33 -0.70 -20.62
C ASN A 108 -2.91 -0.85 -21.18
N HIS A 109 -1.87 -0.94 -20.32
CA HIS A 109 -0.48 -1.15 -20.75
C HIS A 109 -0.22 -2.53 -21.39
N GLY A 110 -1.14 -3.49 -21.20
CA GLY A 110 -0.98 -4.87 -21.63
C GLY A 110 -1.00 -5.83 -20.43
N LYS A 111 -0.66 -7.10 -20.67
CA LYS A 111 -0.67 -8.15 -19.63
C LYS A 111 0.69 -8.81 -19.42
N ASP A 112 1.74 -8.30 -20.07
CA ASP A 112 3.09 -8.79 -19.84
C ASP A 112 3.57 -8.36 -18.45
N PRO A 113 3.87 -9.29 -17.52
CA PRO A 113 4.23 -8.93 -16.16
C PRO A 113 5.56 -8.15 -16.06
N ALA A 114 6.52 -8.40 -16.95
CA ALA A 114 7.82 -7.76 -16.89
C ALA A 114 7.74 -6.30 -17.37
N GLU A 115 6.96 -6.03 -18.42
CA GLU A 115 6.66 -4.68 -18.88
C GLU A 115 5.89 -3.88 -17.82
N LEU A 116 4.83 -4.46 -17.24
CA LEU A 116 4.07 -3.81 -16.16
C LEU A 116 4.95 -3.49 -14.96
N MET A 117 5.81 -4.44 -14.54
CA MET A 117 6.72 -4.22 -13.42
C MET A 117 7.72 -3.10 -13.71
N LYS A 118 8.20 -2.99 -14.95
CA LYS A 118 9.07 -1.88 -15.35
C LYS A 118 8.37 -0.54 -15.15
N ILE A 119 7.13 -0.41 -15.62
CA ILE A 119 6.34 0.83 -15.48
C ILE A 119 6.07 1.14 -14.00
N VAL A 120 5.70 0.13 -13.20
CA VAL A 120 5.51 0.27 -11.76
C VAL A 120 6.75 0.85 -11.10
N LYS A 121 7.93 0.30 -11.37
CA LYS A 121 9.20 0.77 -10.78
C LYS A 121 9.54 2.19 -11.20
N ASP A 122 9.38 2.52 -12.47
CA ASP A 122 9.67 3.86 -12.98
C ASP A 122 8.75 4.88 -12.29
N LEU A 123 7.45 4.57 -12.18
CA LEU A 123 6.48 5.47 -11.55
C LEU A 123 6.66 5.58 -10.04
N LEU A 124 7.00 4.49 -9.34
CA LEU A 124 7.33 4.52 -7.90
C LEU A 124 8.48 5.50 -7.61
N ARG A 125 9.50 5.53 -8.48
CA ARG A 125 10.65 6.44 -8.35
C ARG A 125 10.28 7.88 -8.67
N GLU A 126 9.51 8.10 -9.73
CA GLU A 126 9.02 9.44 -10.12
C GLU A 126 8.13 10.04 -9.03
N CYS A 127 7.26 9.21 -8.44
CA CYS A 127 6.38 9.60 -7.35
C CYS A 127 7.05 9.70 -5.98
N ARG A 128 8.35 9.37 -5.88
CA ARG A 128 9.13 9.38 -4.62
C ARG A 128 8.42 8.58 -3.52
N VAL A 129 7.98 7.38 -3.87
CA VAL A 129 7.37 6.47 -2.89
C VAL A 129 8.44 5.98 -1.93
N GLU A 130 8.12 5.99 -0.64
CA GLU A 130 8.98 5.58 0.47
C GLU A 130 8.42 4.33 1.16
N LEU A 131 7.10 4.09 1.06
CA LEU A 131 6.45 2.92 1.63
C LEU A 131 5.30 2.45 0.73
N ILE A 132 5.18 1.13 0.54
CA ILE A 132 4.04 0.51 -0.13
C ILE A 132 3.20 -0.27 0.89
N ILE A 133 1.93 0.10 1.04
CA ILE A 133 0.97 -0.61 1.87
C ILE A 133 0.02 -1.39 0.96
N ILE A 134 -0.03 -2.71 1.15
CA ILE A 134 -0.91 -3.61 0.42
C ILE A 134 -1.92 -4.23 1.38
N ASP A 135 -3.17 -3.80 1.29
CA ASP A 135 -4.27 -4.37 2.05
C ASP A 135 -4.89 -5.59 1.31
N GLU A 136 -5.47 -6.50 2.09
CA GLU A 136 -6.06 -7.75 1.62
C GLU A 136 -5.08 -8.66 0.84
N PHE A 137 -3.79 -8.68 1.23
CA PHE A 137 -2.75 -9.47 0.56
C PHE A 137 -3.06 -10.98 0.47
N GLN A 138 -3.81 -11.52 1.43
CA GLN A 138 -4.31 -12.90 1.41
C GLN A 138 -4.97 -13.28 0.09
N HIS A 139 -5.61 -12.35 -0.62
CA HIS A 139 -6.24 -12.61 -1.91
C HIS A 139 -5.29 -13.06 -3.02
N MET A 140 -3.98 -12.80 -2.89
CA MET A 140 -2.95 -13.33 -3.81
C MET A 140 -2.45 -14.73 -3.44
N ILE A 141 -2.59 -15.15 -2.18
CA ILE A 141 -1.95 -16.37 -1.64
C ILE A 141 -2.94 -17.45 -1.18
N ASP A 142 -4.22 -17.13 -0.99
CA ASP A 142 -5.25 -18.08 -0.54
C ASP A 142 -5.52 -19.23 -1.54
N ARG A 143 -5.01 -19.09 -2.78
CA ARG A 143 -5.08 -20.15 -3.78
C ARG A 143 -4.02 -21.20 -3.48
N LYS A 144 -4.44 -22.38 -3.03
CA LYS A 144 -3.60 -23.52 -2.60
C LYS A 144 -2.72 -24.18 -3.69
N SER A 145 -2.48 -23.53 -4.83
CA SER A 145 -1.57 -24.03 -5.86
C SER A 145 -0.14 -23.56 -5.57
N LYS A 146 0.83 -24.48 -5.62
CA LYS A 146 2.25 -24.16 -5.47
C LYS A 146 2.73 -23.16 -6.53
N ASP A 147 2.19 -23.26 -7.74
CA ASP A 147 2.55 -22.37 -8.85
C ASP A 147 2.13 -20.93 -8.57
N VAL A 148 0.93 -20.73 -7.99
CA VAL A 148 0.45 -19.38 -7.62
C VAL A 148 1.34 -18.76 -6.55
N LEU A 149 1.71 -19.51 -5.52
CA LEU A 149 2.62 -19.03 -4.47
C LEU A 149 3.99 -18.66 -5.03
N HIS A 150 4.53 -19.47 -5.95
CA HIS A 150 5.82 -19.20 -6.57
C HIS A 150 5.77 -17.92 -7.42
N ILE A 151 4.74 -17.77 -8.24
CA ILE A 151 4.52 -16.59 -9.08
C ILE A 151 4.35 -15.31 -8.23
N THR A 152 3.59 -15.39 -7.14
CA THR A 152 3.41 -14.26 -6.20
C THR A 152 4.72 -13.92 -5.49
N ALA A 153 5.50 -14.92 -5.06
CA ALA A 153 6.79 -14.69 -4.41
C ALA A 153 7.80 -14.03 -5.35
N ASP A 154 7.84 -14.45 -6.62
CA ASP A 154 8.73 -13.83 -7.60
C ASP A 154 8.30 -12.41 -7.94
N TRP A 155 7.00 -12.13 -8.02
CA TRP A 155 6.49 -10.77 -8.15
C TRP A 155 6.86 -9.88 -6.96
N LEU A 156 6.73 -10.38 -5.72
CA LEU A 156 7.14 -9.66 -4.52
C LEU A 156 8.64 -9.33 -4.55
N LYS A 157 9.49 -10.30 -4.92
CA LYS A 157 10.93 -10.07 -5.07
C LYS A 157 11.21 -8.97 -6.09
N MET A 158 10.50 -8.95 -7.22
CA MET A 158 10.69 -7.91 -8.24
C MET A 158 10.33 -6.52 -7.69
N ILE A 159 9.27 -6.40 -6.89
CA ILE A 159 8.94 -5.13 -6.23
C ILE A 159 10.03 -4.77 -5.22
N ILE A 160 10.28 -5.60 -4.22
CA ILE A 160 11.18 -5.30 -3.10
C ILE A 160 12.61 -5.01 -3.61
N ILE A 161 13.19 -5.96 -4.37
CA ILE A 161 14.60 -5.90 -4.75
C ILE A 161 14.85 -4.86 -5.84
N GLU A 162 13.97 -4.76 -6.83
CA GLU A 162 14.24 -3.90 -8.00
C GLU A 162 13.73 -2.47 -7.85
N SER A 163 12.70 -2.24 -7.01
CA SER A 163 12.24 -0.88 -6.70
C SER A 163 13.16 -0.20 -5.69
N LYS A 164 13.77 -0.96 -4.76
CA LYS A 164 14.54 -0.46 -3.61
C LYS A 164 13.72 0.51 -2.75
N ILE A 165 12.47 0.14 -2.51
CA ILE A 165 11.49 0.81 -1.66
C ILE A 165 10.99 -0.25 -0.70
#